data_AF-A0A6V7IG66-F1
#
_entry.id   AF-A0A6V7IG66-F1
#
_cell.length_a   1.000
_cell.length_b   1.000
_cell.length_c   1.000
_cell.angle_alpha   90.00
_cell.angle_beta   90.00
_cell.angle_gamma   90.00
#
_symmetry.space_group_name_H-M   'P 1'
#
loop_
_entity.id
_entity.type
_entity.pdbx_description
1 polymer ?
#
loop_
_entity_poly.entity_id
_entity_poly.type
_entity_poly.pdbx_seq_one_letter_code
_entity_poly.pdbx_strand_id
1 'polypeptide(L)'
;IYGIVYHTVDCDPFTAEFLRSQGIDPGEREEPPPDSYTQDRLAKLAASKQPPNSKKSRSAQDDPRRRFLEFDGMILTFDATWNDDVFQIMYFLTDDTIAVKEILKPNSGKDPNRMLLKRTKIPKNWTDLPVWYPSIYLERSDEEVVEYYCPMDFK
;
A
#
# COMPACT_ATOMS: atom_id res chain seq x y z
N ILE A 1 -22.37 -42.44 -4.88
CA ILE A 1 -23.15 -42.47 -3.61
C ILE A 1 -24.02 -41.22 -3.57
N TYR A 2 -25.34 -41.34 -3.33
CA TYR A 2 -26.28 -40.19 -3.29
C TYR A 2 -26.16 -39.23 -4.49
N GLY A 3 -26.04 -39.76 -5.72
CA GLY A 3 -25.90 -38.95 -6.94
C GLY A 3 -24.51 -38.33 -7.17
N ILE A 4 -23.57 -38.50 -6.23
CA ILE A 4 -22.19 -38.03 -6.35
C ILE A 4 -21.29 -39.20 -6.78
N VAL A 5 -20.44 -38.97 -7.78
CA VAL A 5 -19.41 -39.91 -8.21
C VAL A 5 -18.14 -39.59 -7.44
N TYR A 6 -17.60 -40.58 -6.74
CA TYR A 6 -16.34 -40.48 -6.01
C TYR A 6 -15.29 -41.34 -6.71
N HIS A 7 -14.08 -40.81 -6.83
CA HIS A 7 -12.90 -41.56 -7.23
C HIS A 7 -12.03 -41.76 -5.99
N THR A 8 -11.79 -43.01 -5.62
CA THR A 8 -10.96 -43.35 -4.46
C THR A 8 -9.51 -43.45 -4.90
N VAL A 9 -8.67 -42.57 -4.38
CA VAL A 9 -7.25 -42.45 -4.79
C VAL A 9 -6.28 -43.22 -3.90
N ASP A 10 -6.67 -43.54 -2.66
CA ASP A 10 -5.81 -44.19 -1.68
C ASP A 10 -6.63 -44.92 -0.60
N CYS A 11 -6.00 -45.87 0.09
CA CYS A 11 -6.56 -46.55 1.26
C CYS A 11 -5.52 -46.69 2.38
N ASP A 12 -5.98 -46.72 3.63
CA ASP A 12 -5.11 -46.91 4.80
C ASP A 12 -4.44 -48.31 4.76
N PRO A 13 -3.18 -48.46 5.24
CA PRO A 13 -2.49 -49.75 5.37
C PRO A 13 -3.35 -50.91 5.89
N PHE A 14 -4.17 -50.70 6.92
CA PHE A 14 -5.04 -51.76 7.45
C PHE A 14 -6.03 -52.27 6.40
N THR A 15 -6.62 -51.34 5.64
CA THR A 15 -7.62 -51.65 4.61
C THR A 15 -6.95 -52.34 3.43
N ALA A 16 -5.73 -51.92 3.07
CA ALA A 16 -4.95 -52.56 2.01
C ALA A 16 -4.63 -54.02 2.34
N GLU A 17 -4.16 -54.31 3.56
CA GLU A 17 -3.89 -55.68 4.02
C GLU A 17 -5.17 -56.53 4.07
N PHE A 18 -6.27 -55.96 4.57
CA PHE A 18 -7.56 -56.63 4.57
C PHE A 18 -8.00 -57.01 3.15
N LEU A 19 -7.95 -56.08 2.19
CA LEU A 19 -8.31 -56.36 0.79
C LEU A 19 -7.41 -57.45 0.18
N ARG A 20 -6.10 -57.38 0.43
CA ARG A 20 -5.15 -58.42 -0.01
C ARG A 20 -5.45 -59.79 0.60
N SER A 21 -5.86 -59.84 1.87
CA SER A 21 -6.29 -61.09 2.52
C SER A 21 -7.52 -61.71 1.87
N GLN A 22 -8.39 -60.88 1.27
CA GLN A 22 -9.55 -61.30 0.49
C GLN A 22 -9.22 -61.57 -0.98
N GLY A 23 -7.94 -61.48 -1.37
CA GLY A 23 -7.47 -61.70 -2.75
C GLY A 23 -7.67 -60.52 -3.70
N ILE A 24 -7.97 -59.32 -3.18
CA ILE A 24 -8.16 -58.10 -3.96
C ILE A 24 -6.91 -57.23 -3.80
N ASP A 25 -6.23 -56.90 -4.90
CA ASP A 25 -5.08 -56.00 -4.87
C ASP A 25 -5.54 -54.55 -5.10
N PRO A 26 -5.40 -53.64 -4.11
CA PRO A 26 -5.87 -52.25 -4.23
C PRO A 26 -5.02 -51.38 -5.17
N GLY A 27 -3.92 -51.89 -5.72
CA GLY A 27 -3.05 -51.14 -6.62
C GLY A 27 -2.13 -50.15 -5.90
N GLU A 28 -1.53 -49.24 -6.68
CA GLU A 28 -0.66 -48.18 -6.18
C GLU A 28 -1.45 -46.91 -5.85
N ARG A 29 -0.96 -46.14 -4.88
CA ARG A 29 -1.56 -44.87 -4.47
C ARG A 29 -1.50 -43.86 -5.62
N GLU A 30 -2.65 -43.28 -5.94
CA GLU A 30 -2.75 -42.20 -6.93
C GLU A 30 -2.65 -40.82 -6.27
N GLU A 31 -2.02 -39.86 -6.95
CA GLU A 31 -2.03 -38.47 -6.51
C GLU A 31 -3.33 -37.78 -6.93
N PRO A 32 -4.01 -37.07 -6.02
CA PRO A 32 -5.20 -36.31 -6.37
C PRO A 32 -4.85 -35.17 -7.35
N PRO A 33 -5.78 -34.77 -8.23
CA PRO A 33 -5.54 -33.68 -9.16
C PRO A 33 -5.25 -32.37 -8.40
N PRO A 34 -4.34 -31.53 -8.89
CA PRO A 34 -4.01 -30.30 -8.21
C PRO A 34 -5.16 -29.30 -8.30
N ASP A 35 -5.55 -28.75 -7.16
CA ASP A 35 -6.57 -27.72 -7.06
C ASP A 35 -5.98 -26.32 -7.35
N SER A 36 -6.68 -25.54 -8.18
CA SER A 36 -6.31 -24.17 -8.56
C SER A 36 -6.11 -23.26 -7.35
N TYR A 37 -6.96 -23.38 -6.31
CA TYR A 37 -6.81 -22.54 -5.12
C TYR A 37 -5.52 -22.86 -4.37
N THR A 38 -5.19 -24.14 -4.25
CA THR A 38 -3.96 -24.59 -3.59
C THR A 38 -2.73 -24.15 -4.36
N GLN A 39 -2.74 -24.22 -5.69
CA GLN A 39 -1.66 -23.72 -6.55
C GLN A 39 -1.46 -22.21 -6.40
N ASP A 40 -2.52 -21.42 -6.48
CA ASP A 40 -2.47 -19.96 -6.33
C ASP A 40 -1.95 -19.54 -4.97
N ARG A 41 -2.38 -20.22 -3.91
CA ARG A 41 -1.92 -19.97 -2.55
C ARG A 41 -0.44 -20.30 -2.40
N LEU A 42 0.01 -21.44 -2.92
CA LEU A 42 1.43 -21.81 -2.90
C LEU A 42 2.28 -20.85 -3.73
N ALA A 43 1.80 -20.41 -4.88
CA ALA A 43 2.48 -19.41 -5.71
C ALA A 43 2.61 -18.07 -4.98
N LYS A 44 1.55 -17.61 -4.30
CA LYS A 44 1.59 -16.40 -3.46
C LYS A 44 2.55 -16.54 -2.28
N LEU A 45 2.57 -17.70 -1.62
CA LEU A 45 3.48 -17.98 -0.51
C LEU A 45 4.94 -18.10 -0.97
N ALA A 46 5.18 -18.70 -2.13
CA ALA A 46 6.50 -18.80 -2.75
C ALA A 46 7.01 -17.42 -3.20
N ALA A 47 6.14 -16.59 -3.78
CA ALA A 47 6.43 -15.19 -4.05
C ALA A 47 6.66 -14.38 -2.76
N SER A 48 5.97 -14.75 -1.68
CA SER A 48 6.12 -14.18 -0.32
C SER A 48 7.31 -14.74 0.47
N LYS A 49 8.16 -15.62 -0.08
CA LYS A 49 9.46 -15.99 0.53
C LYS A 49 10.51 -14.88 0.44
N GLN A 50 10.09 -13.64 0.22
CA GLN A 50 10.86 -12.54 0.73
C GLN A 50 10.80 -12.56 2.27
N PRO A 51 11.89 -12.25 2.98
CA PRO A 51 11.89 -12.27 4.44
C PRO A 51 10.70 -11.45 4.97
N PRO A 52 10.13 -11.78 6.15
CA PRO A 52 8.98 -11.07 6.73
C PRO A 52 9.22 -9.56 7.02
N ASN A 53 10.37 -9.03 6.60
CA ASN A 53 10.79 -7.64 6.64
C ASN A 53 10.95 -6.97 5.26
N SER A 54 10.49 -7.57 4.16
CA SER A 54 10.50 -6.94 2.84
C SER A 54 9.25 -6.11 2.53
N LYS A 55 8.53 -5.62 3.55
CA LYS A 55 7.89 -4.31 3.36
C LYS A 55 9.04 -3.40 2.97
N LYS A 56 9.16 -3.10 1.66
CA LYS A 56 10.15 -2.22 1.02
C LYS A 56 10.90 -1.51 2.13
N SER A 57 12.06 -2.05 2.56
CA SER A 57 12.89 -1.32 3.50
C SER A 57 13.33 -0.12 2.68
N ARG A 58 12.48 0.91 2.69
CA ARG A 58 12.85 2.30 2.70
C ARG A 58 14.22 2.31 3.37
N SER A 59 15.21 2.79 2.64
CA SER A 59 16.60 2.80 3.09
C SER A 59 16.66 3.20 4.57
N ALA A 60 17.71 2.90 5.33
CA ALA A 60 17.78 3.34 6.73
C ALA A 60 17.64 4.89 6.91
N GLN A 61 17.65 5.65 5.81
CA GLN A 61 17.35 7.09 5.72
C GLN A 61 15.85 7.42 5.55
N ASP A 62 15.03 6.47 5.10
CA ASP A 62 13.60 6.61 4.82
C ASP A 62 12.71 5.90 5.83
N ASP A 63 13.27 5.43 6.96
CA ASP A 63 12.46 4.90 8.07
C ASP A 63 11.58 6.03 8.64
N PRO A 64 10.23 5.93 8.52
CA PRO A 64 9.33 6.96 9.01
C PRO A 64 9.47 7.19 10.52
N ARG A 65 9.85 6.17 11.31
CA ARG A 65 10.06 6.35 12.75
C ARG A 65 11.28 7.19 13.04
N ARG A 66 12.35 6.96 12.29
CA ARG A 66 13.60 7.71 12.44
C ARG A 66 13.38 9.19 12.11
N ARG A 67 12.74 9.48 10.97
CA ARG A 67 12.40 10.86 10.58
C ARG A 67 11.52 11.55 11.59
N PHE A 68 10.53 10.85 12.15
CA PHE A 68 9.73 11.37 13.25
C PHE A 68 10.62 11.73 14.45
N LEU A 69 11.46 10.81 14.93
CA LEU A 69 12.33 11.07 16.08
C LEU A 69 13.33 12.22 15.87
N GLU A 70 13.83 12.40 14.66
CA GLU A 70 14.81 13.45 14.34
C GLU A 70 14.17 14.83 14.13
N PHE A 71 12.98 14.88 13.51
CA PHE A 71 12.36 16.12 13.04
C PHE A 71 11.03 16.46 13.72
N ASP A 72 10.62 15.72 14.77
CA ASP A 72 9.37 16.02 15.48
C ASP A 72 9.35 17.48 15.97
N GLY A 73 8.24 18.16 15.69
CA GLY A 73 8.07 19.59 15.96
C GLY A 73 8.85 20.56 15.07
N MET A 74 9.69 20.09 14.14
CA MET A 74 10.41 20.96 13.20
C MET A 74 9.54 21.26 11.97
N ILE A 75 9.24 22.55 11.79
CA ILE A 75 8.39 23.05 10.69
C ILE A 75 9.15 24.19 10.01
N LEU A 76 9.23 24.13 8.68
CA LEU A 76 9.70 25.26 7.88
C LEU A 76 8.50 26.10 7.48
N THR A 77 8.53 27.39 7.81
CA THR A 77 7.46 28.33 7.49
C THR A 77 7.93 29.32 6.43
N PHE A 78 7.15 29.46 5.36
CA PHE A 78 7.41 30.41 4.28
C PHE A 78 6.22 31.36 4.14
N ASP A 79 6.52 32.63 3.95
CA ASP A 79 5.50 33.64 3.64
C ASP A 79 5.35 33.75 2.13
N ALA A 80 4.12 33.62 1.65
CA ALA A 80 3.77 33.70 0.24
C ALA A 80 2.67 34.74 0.03
N THR A 81 2.62 35.35 -1.14
CA THR A 81 1.56 36.29 -1.52
C THR A 81 0.85 35.81 -2.77
N TRP A 82 -0.47 35.87 -2.76
CA TRP A 82 -1.30 35.51 -3.93
C TRP A 82 -2.53 36.43 -3.98
N ASN A 83 -2.71 37.14 -5.09
CA ASN A 83 -3.81 38.09 -5.29
C ASN A 83 -3.99 39.09 -4.12
N ASP A 84 -2.90 39.73 -3.68
CA ASP A 84 -2.84 40.68 -2.55
C ASP A 84 -3.12 40.10 -1.16
N ASP A 85 -3.52 38.83 -1.06
CA ASP A 85 -3.61 38.10 0.20
C ASP A 85 -2.26 37.46 0.57
N VAL A 86 -2.02 37.31 1.87
CA VAL A 86 -0.79 36.74 2.42
C VAL A 86 -1.10 35.35 2.96
N PHE A 87 -0.26 34.39 2.62
CA PHE A 87 -0.38 33.00 3.01
C PHE A 87 0.89 32.57 3.74
N GLN A 88 0.72 31.72 4.74
CA GLN A 88 1.78 31.04 5.43
C GLN A 88 1.79 29.58 5.00
N ILE A 89 2.86 29.18 4.33
CA ILE A 89 3.11 27.79 3.92
C ILE A 89 3.94 27.13 5.00
N MET A 90 3.45 26.01 5.53
CA MET A 90 4.11 25.22 6.56
C MET A 90 4.51 23.87 5.97
N TYR A 91 5.81 23.59 5.94
CA TYR A 91 6.38 22.31 5.52
C TYR A 91 6.81 21.51 6.75
N PHE A 92 6.26 20.30 6.90
CA PHE A 92 6.57 19.40 8.01
C PHE A 92 7.67 18.41 7.60
N LEU A 93 8.83 18.53 8.25
CA LEU A 93 10.00 17.69 7.96
C LEU A 93 9.79 16.22 8.37
N THR A 94 8.85 15.96 9.27
CA THR A 94 8.55 14.60 9.78
C THR A 94 8.03 13.66 8.70
N ASP A 95 7.21 14.17 7.78
CA ASP A 95 6.42 13.37 6.84
C ASP A 95 6.37 13.95 5.42
N ASP A 96 7.13 15.01 5.14
CA ASP A 96 7.16 15.71 3.86
C ASP A 96 5.77 16.20 3.41
N THR A 97 4.97 16.67 4.37
CA THR A 97 3.64 17.23 4.11
C THR A 97 3.66 18.75 4.18
N ILE A 98 2.72 19.36 3.47
CA ILE A 98 2.56 20.81 3.40
C ILE A 98 1.16 21.16 3.89
N ALA A 99 1.06 22.23 4.65
CA ALA A 99 -0.19 22.89 4.99
C ALA A 99 -0.11 24.37 4.63
N VAL A 100 -1.21 24.94 4.15
CA VAL A 100 -1.27 26.35 3.76
C VAL A 100 -2.35 27.05 4.57
N LYS A 101 -1.94 28.07 5.31
CA LYS A 101 -2.80 28.91 6.13
C LYS A 101 -2.90 30.31 5.53
N GLU A 102 -4.08 30.87 5.52
CA GLU A 102 -4.30 32.25 5.10
C GLU A 102 -4.04 33.20 6.30
N ILE A 103 -3.23 34.25 6.10
CA ILE A 103 -2.99 35.28 7.10
C ILE A 103 -4.02 36.39 6.89
N LEU A 104 -4.94 36.51 7.85
CA LEU A 104 -6.07 37.43 7.75
C LEU A 104 -5.67 38.85 8.14
N LYS A 105 -6.09 39.80 7.31
CA LYS A 105 -6.00 41.23 7.64
C LYS A 105 -7.14 41.63 8.58
N PRO A 106 -6.92 42.60 9.49
CA PRO A 106 -7.99 43.18 10.29
C PRO A 106 -9.15 43.66 9.40
N ASN A 107 -10.39 43.46 9.85
CA ASN A 107 -11.62 43.82 9.14
C ASN A 107 -11.82 43.13 7.77
N SER A 108 -11.15 42.01 7.49
CA SER A 108 -11.32 41.26 6.23
C SER A 108 -12.66 40.52 6.11
N GLY A 109 -13.40 40.34 7.21
CA GLY A 109 -14.68 39.61 7.22
C GLY A 109 -14.59 38.10 6.94
N LYS A 110 -13.38 37.55 6.79
CA LYS A 110 -13.10 36.13 6.59
C LYS A 110 -13.00 35.40 7.95
N ASP A 111 -13.27 34.09 7.94
CA ASP A 111 -13.25 33.24 9.14
C ASP A 111 -11.82 33.12 9.74
N PRO A 112 -11.62 33.41 11.04
CA PRO A 112 -10.30 33.42 11.70
C PRO A 112 -9.45 32.16 11.56
N ASN A 113 -10.06 30.97 11.41
CA ASN A 113 -9.34 29.69 11.42
C ASN A 113 -9.36 28.96 10.06
N ARG A 114 -9.33 29.71 8.96
CA ARG A 114 -9.38 29.14 7.62
C ARG A 114 -8.01 28.62 7.16
N MET A 115 -7.89 27.29 7.04
CA MET A 115 -6.80 26.67 6.29
C MET A 115 -7.19 26.59 4.81
N LEU A 116 -6.32 27.06 3.92
CA LEU A 116 -6.51 26.91 2.48
C LEU A 116 -6.26 25.45 2.07
N LEU A 117 -5.20 24.84 2.62
CA LEU A 117 -4.83 23.45 2.38
C LEU A 117 -4.51 22.75 3.70
N LYS A 118 -5.21 21.65 3.97
CA LYS A 118 -4.89 20.76 5.10
C LYS A 118 -3.58 20.02 4.84
N ARG A 119 -2.92 19.61 5.92
CA ARG A 119 -1.66 18.85 5.89
C ARG A 119 -1.77 17.64 4.96
N THR A 120 -1.14 17.75 3.80
CA THR A 120 -1.19 16.76 2.71
C THR A 120 0.13 16.77 1.94
N LYS A 121 0.44 15.67 1.25
CA LYS A 121 1.58 15.64 0.33
C LYS A 121 1.17 16.24 -1.01
N ILE A 122 1.99 17.16 -1.53
CA ILE A 122 1.67 17.85 -2.79
C ILE A 122 2.56 17.29 -3.90
N PRO A 123 1.97 16.70 -4.97
CA PRO A 123 2.73 16.26 -6.13
C PRO A 123 3.24 17.48 -6.92
N LYS A 124 4.48 17.43 -7.42
CA LYS A 124 5.00 18.48 -8.31
C LYS A 124 4.26 18.51 -9.65
N ASN A 125 4.06 17.33 -10.22
CA ASN A 125 3.40 17.17 -11.52
C ASN A 125 1.99 16.62 -11.31
N TRP A 126 1.01 17.53 -11.22
CA TRP A 126 -0.40 17.14 -11.13
C TRP A 126 -0.98 16.74 -12.50
N THR A 127 -0.30 16.93 -13.62
CA THR A 127 -0.85 16.60 -14.96
C THR A 127 -0.28 15.30 -15.52
N ASP A 128 0.89 14.87 -15.05
CA ASP A 128 1.57 13.68 -15.54
C ASP A 128 0.86 12.42 -15.02
N LEU A 129 0.11 11.76 -15.90
CA LEU A 129 -0.62 10.53 -15.63
C LEU A 129 -0.14 9.47 -16.62
N PRO A 130 0.14 8.25 -16.17
CA PRO A 130 0.46 7.18 -17.08
C PRO A 130 -0.74 6.89 -18.00
N VAL A 131 -0.45 6.55 -19.25
CA VAL A 131 -1.47 6.34 -20.31
C VAL A 131 -2.53 5.29 -19.93
N TRP A 132 -2.18 4.35 -19.05
CA TRP A 132 -3.07 3.29 -18.58
C TRP A 132 -3.97 3.69 -17.40
N TYR A 133 -3.83 4.91 -16.85
CA TYR A 133 -4.58 5.34 -15.67
C TYR A 133 -6.08 5.55 -15.98
N PRO A 134 -7.00 4.85 -15.30
CA PRO A 134 -8.42 4.99 -15.62
C PRO A 134 -8.96 6.36 -15.20
N SER A 135 -9.67 7.03 -16.13
CA SER A 135 -10.22 8.38 -15.92
C SER A 135 -11.34 8.46 -14.86
N ILE A 136 -11.80 7.33 -14.34
CA ILE A 136 -12.85 7.24 -13.32
C ILE A 136 -12.32 7.46 -11.89
N TYR A 137 -11.01 7.34 -11.66
CA TYR A 137 -10.42 7.59 -10.35
C TYR A 137 -10.21 9.09 -10.11
N LEU A 138 -10.79 9.59 -9.01
CA LEU A 138 -10.69 11.00 -8.62
C LEU A 138 -9.43 11.29 -7.79
N GLU A 139 -8.96 10.31 -7.04
CA GLU A 139 -7.79 10.42 -6.14
C GLU A 139 -6.65 9.56 -6.68
N ARG A 140 -5.42 10.08 -6.62
CA ARG A 140 -4.21 9.34 -6.99
C ARG A 140 -3.75 8.45 -5.87
N SER A 141 -3.24 7.28 -6.23
CA SER A 141 -2.50 6.47 -5.26
C SER A 141 -1.07 7.01 -5.10
N ASP A 142 -0.49 6.81 -3.91
CA ASP A 142 0.92 7.17 -3.64
C ASP A 142 1.91 6.48 -4.60
N GLU A 143 1.48 5.40 -5.28
CA GLU A 143 2.30 4.61 -6.21
C GLU A 143 2.44 5.28 -7.59
N GLU A 144 1.52 6.18 -7.94
CA GLU A 144 1.46 6.84 -9.25
C GLU A 144 2.15 8.20 -9.28
N VAL A 145 2.38 8.80 -8.11
CA VAL A 145 3.02 10.10 -8.01
C VAL A 145 4.53 9.95 -8.17
N VAL A 146 5.06 10.52 -9.25
CA VAL A 146 6.49 10.45 -9.59
C VAL A 146 7.34 11.26 -8.61
N GLU A 147 6.91 12.48 -8.26
CA GLU A 147 7.70 13.39 -7.44
C GLU A 147 6.83 14.32 -6.58
N TYR A 148 7.23 14.48 -5.32
CA TYR A 148 6.62 15.39 -4.35
C TYR A 148 7.52 16.61 -4.12
N TYR A 149 6.93 17.73 -3.68
CA TYR A 149 7.70 18.90 -3.27
C TYR A 149 8.63 18.60 -2.09
N CYS A 150 9.86 19.09 -2.19
CA CYS A 150 10.90 19.02 -1.17
C CYS A 150 11.19 20.40 -0.58
N PRO A 151 11.86 20.50 0.58
CA PRO A 151 12.20 21.79 1.19
C PRO A 151 13.04 22.70 0.29
N MET A 152 13.89 22.11 -0.56
CA MET A 152 14.76 22.84 -1.49
C MET A 152 14.03 23.51 -2.66
N ASP A 153 12.77 23.11 -2.92
CA ASP A 153 11.97 23.69 -4.00
C ASP A 153 11.37 25.04 -3.60
N PHE A 154 11.32 25.36 -2.30
CA PHE A 154 10.87 26.64 -1.78
C PHE A 154 12.06 27.60 -1.72
N LYS A 155 12.07 28.62 -2.59
CA LYS A 155 13.10 29.66 -2.70
C LYS A 155 12.50 31.05 -2.48
#